data_AF-A0A3D6BTR1-F1
#
_entry.id   AF-A0A3D6BTR1-F1
#
_cell.length_a   1.000
_cell.length_b   1.000
_cell.length_c   1.000
_cell.angle_alpha   90.00
_cell.angle_beta   90.00
_cell.angle_gamma   90.00
#
_symmetry.space_group_name_H-M   'P 1'
#
loop_
_entity.id
_entity.type
_entity.pdbx_description
1 polymer ?
#
loop_
_entity_poly.entity_id
_entity_poly.type
_entity_poly.pdbx_seq_one_letter_code
_entity_poly.pdbx_strand_id
1 'polypeptide(L)' 'MEIQLIRNATIKLKYAGKILLIDPMLCDKETFAPFAPGLKKNPTVNLKMPIQEIVKDIDAVLVTHS' A
#
# COMPACT_ATOMS: atom_id res chain seq x y z
N MET A 1 4.79 13.98 -13.29
CA MET A 1 5.01 12.82 -12.42
C MET A 1 4.49 13.19 -11.05
N GLU A 2 3.72 12.31 -10.41
CA GLU A 2 3.20 12.50 -9.05
C GLU A 2 3.32 11.19 -8.28
N ILE A 3 3.74 11.27 -7.02
CA ILE A 3 3.93 10.11 -6.15
C ILE A 3 3.15 10.36 -4.86
N GLN A 4 2.21 9.47 -4.56
CA GLN A 4 1.50 9.46 -3.30
C GLN A 4 1.91 8.23 -2.50
N LEU A 5 2.56 8.45 -1.36
CA LEU A 5 2.81 7.40 -0.38
C LEU A 5 1.51 7.10 0.38
N ILE A 6 1.04 5.86 0.32
CA ILE A 6 -0.14 5.40 1.05
C ILE A 6 0.28 4.88 2.43
N ARG A 7 1.11 3.83 2.46
CA ARG A 7 1.63 3.19 3.68
C ARG A 7 2.75 2.20 3.32
N ASN A 8 3.87 2.20 4.04
CA ASN A 8 5.01 1.30 3.76
C ASN A 8 5.47 1.41 2.28
N ALA A 9 5.58 0.31 1.54
CA ALA A 9 5.88 0.29 0.11
C ALA A 9 4.65 0.54 -0.80
N THR A 10 3.44 0.66 -0.22
CA THR A 10 2.24 0.93 -1.01
C THR A 10 2.25 2.37 -1.52
N ILE A 11 2.40 2.53 -2.82
CA ILE A 11 2.55 3.82 -3.50
C ILE A 11 1.57 3.90 -4.67
N LYS A 12 0.93 5.06 -4.84
CA LYS A 12 0.20 5.41 -6.05
C LYS A 12 1.05 6.35 -6.89
N LEU A 13 1.50 5.88 -8.05
CA LEU A 13 2.42 6.57 -8.95
C LEU A 13 1.68 7.00 -10.22
N LYS A 14 1.63 8.31 -10.48
CA LYS A 14 1.19 8.85 -11.78
C LYS A 14 2.41 9.21 -12.63
N TYR A 15 2.65 8.46 -13.69
CA TYR A 15 3.79 8.62 -14.57
C TYR A 15 3.40 8.38 -16.04
N ALA A 16 3.87 9.24 -16.95
CA ALA A 16 3.60 9.15 -18.40
C ALA A 16 2.11 8.94 -18.77
N GLY A 17 1.19 9.59 -18.04
CA GLY A 17 -0.25 9.47 -18.27
C GLY A 17 -0.89 8.18 -17.73
N LYS A 18 -0.13 7.35 -17.00
CA LYS A 18 -0.58 6.12 -16.36
C LYS A 18 -0.52 6.22 -14.84
N ILE A 19 -1.44 5.54 -14.15
CA ILE A 19 -1.53 5.45 -12.70
C ILE A 19 -1.25 3.99 -12.28
N LEU A 20 -0.14 3.77 -11.58
CA LEU A 20 0.25 2.47 -11.05
C LEU A 20 0.03 2.43 -9.54
N LEU A 21 -0.53 1.33 -9.04
CA LEU A 21 -0.55 0.99 -7.61
C LEU A 21 0.56 -0.02 -7.33
N ILE A 22 1.58 0.39 -6.58
CA ILE A 22 2.78 -0.40 -6.31
C ILE A 22 2.65 -1.05 -4.93
N ASP A 23 3.01 -2.33 -4.82
CA ASP A 23 3.09 -3.14 -3.58
C ASP A 23 1.94 -2.91 -2.58
N PRO A 24 0.68 -3.22 -2.96
CA PRO A 24 -0.49 -2.93 -2.13
C PRO A 24 -0.60 -3.83 -0.89
N MET A 25 -0.37 -3.27 0.29
CA MET A 25 -0.69 -3.88 1.59
C MET A 25 -1.89 -3.14 2.19
N LEU A 26 -3.10 -3.61 1.89
CA LEU A 26 -4.35 -2.89 2.19
C LEU A 26 -5.16 -3.45 3.37
N CYS A 27 -4.63 -4.44 4.10
CA CYS A 27 -5.29 -4.98 5.29
C CYS A 27 -5.37 -3.96 6.44
N ASP A 28 -6.23 -4.24 7.40
CA ASP A 28 -6.38 -3.45 8.62
C ASP A 28 -5.08 -3.44 9.44
N LYS A 29 -5.00 -2.52 10.40
CA LYS A 29 -3.89 -2.46 11.35
C LYS A 29 -3.85 -3.77 12.18
N GLU A 30 -2.64 -4.23 12.49
CA GLU A 30 -2.36 -5.39 13.35
C GLU A 30 -2.98 -6.73 12.86
N THR A 31 -3.29 -6.86 11.57
CA THR A 31 -3.81 -8.12 10.98
C THR A 31 -2.84 -9.29 11.05
N PHE A 32 -1.54 -9.05 10.85
CA PHE A 32 -0.52 -10.10 10.79
C PHE A 32 0.25 -10.22 12.10
N ALA A 33 0.62 -11.46 12.43
CA ALA A 33 1.58 -11.74 13.49
C ALA A 33 2.92 -11.03 13.22
N PRO A 34 3.67 -10.66 14.27
CA PRO A 34 5.02 -10.15 14.09
C PRO A 34 5.91 -11.20 13.42
N PHE A 35 6.83 -10.76 12.56
CA PHE A 35 7.74 -11.68 11.86
C PHE A 35 8.80 -12.29 12.80
N ALA A 36 9.03 -11.67 13.96
CA ALA A 36 9.95 -12.16 14.98
C ALA A 36 9.39 -11.92 16.39
N PRO A 37 9.75 -12.74 17.38
CA PRO A 37 9.36 -12.53 18.78
C PRO A 37 9.74 -11.14 19.29
N GLY A 38 8.84 -10.52 20.08
CA GLY A 38 9.05 -9.21 20.69
C GLY A 38 8.70 -8.00 19.81
N LEU A 39 8.34 -8.20 18.53
CA LEU A 39 7.89 -7.13 17.65
C LEU A 39 6.38 -6.91 17.70
N LYS A 40 5.94 -5.73 17.23
CA LYS A 40 4.52 -5.40 17.08
C LYS A 40 3.91 -6.16 15.89
N LYS A 41 2.60 -6.43 15.98
CA LYS A 41 1.81 -6.92 14.84
C LYS A 41 1.85 -5.92 13.69
N ASN A 42 1.79 -6.43 12.46
CA ASN A 42 1.83 -5.63 11.24
C ASN A 42 0.47 -5.61 10.55
N PRO A 43 0.13 -4.55 9.81
CA PRO A 43 0.74 -3.23 9.76
C PRO A 43 0.61 -2.49 11.10
N THR A 44 1.57 -1.62 11.44
CA THR A 44 1.57 -0.91 12.73
C THR A 44 0.67 0.33 12.77
N VAL A 45 0.16 0.78 11.62
CA VAL A 45 -0.71 1.96 11.48
C VAL A 45 -1.87 1.66 10.54
N ASN A 46 -3.00 2.34 10.73
CA ASN A 46 -4.14 2.26 9.81
C ASN A 46 -3.79 2.87 8.45
N LEU A 47 -4.58 2.52 7.42
CA LEU A 47 -4.62 3.32 6.20
C LEU A 47 -5.13 4.73 6.54
N LYS A 48 -4.61 5.74 5.86
CA LYS A 48 -4.99 7.16 6.06
C LYS A 48 -6.15 7.60 5.17
N MET A 49 -6.67 6.70 4.33
CA MET A 49 -7.77 6.95 3.40
C MET A 49 -8.49 5.63 3.06
N PRO A 50 -9.74 5.69 2.56
CA PRO A 50 -10.50 4.51 2.15
C PRO A 50 -9.84 3.74 1.00
N ILE A 51 -10.00 2.41 1.00
CA ILE A 51 -9.47 1.53 -0.08
C ILE A 51 -10.01 1.95 -1.44
N GLN A 52 -11.27 2.37 -1.52
CA GLN A 52 -11.93 2.83 -2.73
C GLN A 52 -11.18 4.01 -3.38
N GLU A 53 -10.60 4.92 -2.59
CA GLU A 53 -9.81 6.03 -3.12
C GLU A 53 -8.41 5.58 -3.58
N ILE A 54 -7.81 4.61 -2.87
CA ILE A 54 -6.50 4.04 -3.23
C ILE A 54 -6.59 3.38 -4.61
N VAL A 55 -7.59 2.54 -4.84
CA VAL A 55 -7.75 1.77 -6.09
C VAL A 55 -8.43 2.54 -7.21
N LYS A 56 -8.92 3.76 -6.95
CA LYS A 56 -9.58 4.59 -7.96
C LYS A 56 -8.65 4.93 -9.13
N ASP A 57 -9.14 4.78 -10.35
CA ASP A 57 -8.46 5.20 -11.58
C ASP A 57 -7.08 4.57 -11.81
N ILE A 58 -6.73 3.47 -11.12
CA ILE A 58 -5.46 2.78 -11.36
C ILE A 58 -5.53 2.05 -12.71
N ASP A 59 -4.49 2.18 -13.53
CA ASP A 59 -4.35 1.44 -14.79
C ASP A 59 -3.83 0.02 -14.55
N ALA A 60 -2.93 -0.15 -13.56
CA ALA A 60 -2.32 -1.45 -13.25
C ALA A 60 -1.78 -1.50 -11.81
N VAL A 61 -1.51 -2.73 -11.34
CA VAL A 61 -0.81 -3.01 -10.09
C VAL A 61 0.59 -3.53 -10.41
N LEU A 62 1.60 -3.01 -9.73
CA LEU A 62 2.98 -3.51 -9.78
C LEU A 62 3.31 -4.18 -8.45
N VAL A 63 3.58 -5.48 -8.49
CA VAL A 63 4.02 -6.26 -7.32
C VAL A 63 5.47 -6.63 -7.51
N THR A 64 6.35 -6.13 -6.64
CA THR A 64 7.79 -6.36 -6.74
C THR A 64 8.18 -7.77 -6.31
N HIS A 65 7.51 -8.32 -5.29
CA HIS A 65 7.69 -9.68 -4.75
C HIS A 65 6.47 -10.12 -3.92
N SER A 66 6.44 -11.39 -3.49
CA SER A 66 5.41 -11.98 -2.62
C SER A 66 5.98 -12.51 -1.32
#